data_AF-A0A7R9W7U9-F1
#
_entry.id   AF-A0A7R9W7U9-F1
#
_cell.length_a   1.000
_cell.length_b   1.000
_cell.length_c   1.000
_cell.angle_alpha   90.00
_cell.angle_beta   90.00
_cell.angle_gamma   90.00
#
_symmetry.space_group_name_H-M   'P 1'
#
loop_
_entity.id
_entity.type
_entity.pdbx_description
1 polymer ?
#
loop_
_entity_poly.entity_id
_entity_poly.type
_entity_poly.pdbx_seq_one_letter_code
_entity_poly.pdbx_strand_id
1 'polypeptide(L)'
;MFRASLLLCCVPSAWSFHPAVKSTFSRRTSLRISDDSEGVKEKVKKVSDDAPKKDSDFDEVVKSLFPNALSNGELETRVVDVLSEKGYDGTNTLLATSLCCDELARRLEDDFVKVYGNNFNLGGLSGFPFAGNTGFGAMAAHIPDDGYCLIVYGPHVGVSKDGTVGKVEREGIELVDNCCGSAIAASGYLQGITEGGATITTKIQEFTDFQQGAVQELILPHGKRLASAENR
;
A
#
# COMPACT_ATOMS: atom_id res chain seq x y z
N MET A 1 -14.82 -11.03 -20.60
CA MET A 1 -14.34 -9.75 -21.17
C MET A 1 -14.15 -8.82 -19.98
N PHE A 2 -12.96 -8.85 -19.36
CA PHE A 2 -12.69 -8.18 -18.09
C PHE A 2 -12.66 -6.66 -18.29
N ARG A 3 -13.53 -5.94 -17.56
CA ARG A 3 -13.48 -4.48 -17.46
C ARG A 3 -12.69 -4.11 -16.21
N ALA A 4 -11.36 -4.05 -16.34
CA ALA A 4 -10.52 -3.38 -15.35
C ALA A 4 -10.72 -1.87 -15.52
N SER A 5 -11.45 -1.25 -14.60
CA SER A 5 -11.60 0.21 -14.55
C SER A 5 -10.47 0.79 -13.72
N LEU A 6 -9.49 1.36 -14.41
CA LEU A 6 -8.42 2.21 -13.90
C LEU A 6 -8.95 3.65 -13.73
N LEU A 7 -8.66 4.29 -12.61
CA LEU A 7 -8.84 5.73 -12.38
C LEU A 7 -7.78 6.20 -11.37
N LEU A 8 -7.00 7.27 -11.53
CA LEU A 8 -6.58 8.05 -12.70
C LEU A 8 -5.36 8.87 -12.21
N CYS A 9 -4.19 8.67 -12.80
CA CYS A 9 -3.17 9.72 -12.88
C CYS A 9 -2.79 9.81 -14.37
N CYS A 10 -2.96 11.00 -14.93
CA CYS A 10 -3.02 11.27 -16.36
C CYS A 10 -1.60 11.49 -16.93
N VAL A 11 -1.17 10.75 -17.96
CA VAL A 11 -0.27 11.13 -19.10
C VAL A 11 -0.29 9.97 -20.15
N PRO A 12 -0.21 10.20 -21.49
CA PRO A 12 -0.83 9.32 -22.49
C PRO A 12 0.09 8.30 -23.23
N SER A 13 -0.62 7.27 -23.74
CA SER A 13 -0.41 6.46 -24.97
C SER A 13 0.86 5.62 -25.17
N ALA A 14 0.69 4.29 -25.28
CA ALA A 14 0.78 3.53 -26.55
C ALA A 14 0.29 2.08 -26.38
N TRP A 15 -0.29 1.54 -27.45
CA TRP A 15 -0.99 0.24 -27.54
C TRP A 15 -0.08 -0.97 -27.85
N SER A 16 -0.66 -2.16 -27.62
CA SER A 16 -0.32 -3.51 -28.16
C SER A 16 0.69 -4.28 -27.30
N PHE A 17 0.47 -5.50 -26.80
CA PHE A 17 -0.06 -6.72 -27.45
C PHE A 17 -0.80 -7.66 -26.49
N HIS A 18 -1.70 -8.48 -27.06
CA HIS A 18 -2.20 -9.77 -26.55
C HIS A 18 -1.61 -10.88 -27.46
N PRO A 19 -1.52 -12.18 -27.09
CA PRO A 19 -2.66 -12.94 -26.58
C PRO A 19 -2.42 -14.05 -25.53
N ALA A 20 -3.51 -14.38 -24.83
CA ALA A 20 -3.98 -15.71 -24.45
C ALA A 20 -3.10 -16.62 -23.58
N VAL A 21 -3.40 -16.62 -22.27
CA VAL A 21 -3.38 -17.85 -21.46
C VAL A 21 -4.80 -18.05 -20.92
N LYS A 22 -5.52 -19.03 -21.46
CA LYS A 22 -6.75 -19.54 -20.85
C LYS A 22 -6.34 -20.39 -19.65
N SER A 23 -6.32 -19.79 -18.46
CA SER A 23 -6.22 -20.54 -17.22
C SER A 23 -7.60 -21.10 -16.86
N THR A 24 -7.82 -22.38 -17.14
CA THR A 24 -8.90 -23.16 -16.52
C THR A 24 -8.39 -23.68 -15.18
N PHE A 25 -8.44 -22.84 -14.15
CA PHE A 25 -8.25 -23.31 -12.77
C PHE A 25 -9.49 -22.97 -11.94
N SER A 26 -10.53 -23.78 -12.12
CA SER A 26 -11.63 -23.87 -11.16
C SER A 26 -11.15 -24.71 -9.98
N ARG A 27 -10.63 -24.07 -8.94
CA ARG A 27 -10.63 -24.63 -7.59
C ARG A 27 -11.27 -23.62 -6.65
N ARG A 28 -12.46 -23.96 -6.17
CA ARG A 28 -13.09 -23.31 -5.01
C ARG A 28 -12.17 -23.48 -3.80
N THR A 29 -11.54 -22.40 -3.39
CA THR A 29 -11.16 -22.18 -2.00
C THR A 29 -11.95 -20.98 -1.53
N SER A 30 -13.24 -21.18 -1.23
CA SER A 30 -14.01 -20.19 -0.49
C SER A 30 -13.55 -20.23 0.96
N LEU A 31 -12.47 -19.53 1.28
CA LEU A 31 -12.19 -19.11 2.65
C LEU A 31 -13.18 -17.98 2.96
N ARG A 32 -14.44 -18.35 3.17
CA ARG A 32 -15.50 -17.46 3.67
C ARG A 32 -15.70 -17.80 5.14
N ILE A 33 -15.15 -16.97 6.02
CA ILE A 33 -15.60 -16.86 7.41
C ILE A 33 -16.14 -15.43 7.55
N SER A 34 -17.37 -15.23 7.09
CA SER A 34 -18.28 -14.16 7.52
C SER A 34 -19.61 -14.40 6.81
N ASP A 35 -20.58 -14.88 7.56
CA ASP A 35 -22.00 -14.87 7.18
C ASP A 35 -22.49 -13.43 7.40
N ASP A 36 -22.06 -12.50 6.54
CA ASP A 36 -22.31 -11.06 6.75
C ASP A 36 -23.55 -10.60 5.99
N SER A 37 -24.67 -10.63 6.70
CA SER A 37 -25.88 -9.87 6.33
C SER A 37 -25.70 -8.35 6.44
N GLU A 38 -24.59 -7.88 7.02
CA GLU A 38 -24.27 -6.47 7.19
C GLU A 38 -23.62 -5.86 5.94
N GLY A 39 -24.21 -4.76 5.44
CA GLY A 39 -23.69 -4.02 4.29
C GLY A 39 -22.38 -3.28 4.60
N VAL A 40 -21.55 -3.07 3.58
CA VAL A 40 -20.22 -2.41 3.70
C VAL A 40 -20.27 -1.02 4.34
N LYS A 41 -21.35 -0.27 4.13
CA LYS A 41 -21.56 1.05 4.76
C LYS A 41 -21.75 0.97 6.27
N GLU A 42 -22.30 -0.13 6.77
CA GLU A 42 -22.45 -0.33 8.22
C GLU A 42 -21.13 -0.79 8.83
N LYS A 43 -20.41 -1.67 8.13
CA LYS A 43 -19.08 -2.11 8.53
C LYS A 43 -18.11 -0.93 8.68
N VAL A 44 -18.02 -0.05 7.69
CA VAL A 44 -17.09 1.10 7.73
C VAL A 44 -17.42 2.10 8.85
N LYS A 45 -18.70 2.24 9.22
CA LYS A 45 -19.09 3.04 10.39
C LYS A 45 -18.55 2.42 11.69
N LYS A 46 -18.70 1.12 11.88
CA LYS A 46 -18.15 0.42 13.06
C LYS A 46 -16.63 0.57 13.14
N VAL A 47 -15.93 0.45 12.01
CA VAL A 47 -14.48 0.70 11.96
C VAL A 47 -14.14 2.12 12.42
N SER A 48 -14.93 3.10 11.97
CA SER A 48 -14.75 4.50 12.38
C SER A 48 -15.07 4.74 13.86
N ASP A 49 -16.07 4.04 14.41
CA ASP A 49 -16.47 4.14 15.82
C ASP A 49 -15.42 3.54 16.77
N ASP A 50 -14.71 2.49 16.33
CA ASP A 50 -13.62 1.85 17.08
C ASP A 50 -12.27 2.59 16.96
N ALA A 51 -12.21 3.66 16.15
CA ALA A 51 -10.97 4.39 15.90
C ALA A 51 -10.46 5.11 17.17
N PRO A 52 -9.13 5.22 17.35
CA PRO A 52 -8.58 6.00 18.45
C PRO A 52 -9.04 7.45 18.39
N LYS A 53 -9.16 8.08 19.57
CA LYS A 53 -9.54 9.49 19.66
C LYS A 53 -8.61 10.36 18.82
N LYS A 54 -9.21 11.21 18.01
CA LYS A 54 -8.49 12.15 17.16
C LYS A 54 -7.67 13.13 18.02
N ASP A 55 -6.39 13.23 17.72
CA ASP A 55 -5.51 14.27 18.23
C ASP A 55 -5.52 15.44 17.23
N SER A 56 -6.14 16.56 17.60
CA SER A 56 -6.28 17.73 16.72
C SER A 56 -4.93 18.39 16.42
N ASP A 57 -4.08 18.47 17.43
CA ASP A 57 -2.82 19.20 17.34
C ASP A 57 -1.85 18.43 16.43
N PHE A 58 -1.83 17.09 16.57
CA PHE A 58 -1.06 16.24 15.67
C PHE A 58 -1.64 16.20 14.24
N ASP A 59 -2.97 16.22 14.07
CA ASP A 59 -3.61 16.33 12.76
C ASP A 59 -3.22 17.62 12.03
N GLU A 60 -3.10 18.74 12.76
CA GLU A 60 -2.60 20.01 12.22
C GLU A 60 -1.14 19.91 11.76
N VAL A 61 -0.27 19.27 12.55
CA VAL A 61 1.13 19.00 12.15
C VAL A 61 1.17 18.18 10.87
N VAL A 62 0.45 17.06 10.81
CA VAL A 62 0.41 16.20 9.61
C VAL A 62 -0.13 16.95 8.40
N LYS A 63 -1.18 17.77 8.55
CA LYS A 63 -1.75 18.55 7.44
C LYS A 63 -0.88 19.71 7.00
N SER A 64 -0.02 20.25 7.87
CA SER A 64 0.97 21.24 7.46
C SER A 64 2.01 20.64 6.49
N LEU A 65 2.34 19.35 6.67
CA LEU A 65 3.28 18.59 5.84
C LEU A 65 2.59 17.96 4.62
N PHE A 66 1.36 17.50 4.79
CA PHE A 66 0.54 16.79 3.80
C PHE A 66 -0.88 17.37 3.79
N PRO A 67 -1.13 18.50 3.08
CA PRO A 67 -2.39 19.26 3.18
C PRO A 67 -3.68 18.48 2.88
N ASN A 68 -3.58 17.40 2.11
CA ASN A 68 -4.72 16.55 1.74
C ASN A 68 -4.71 15.20 2.47
N ALA A 69 -3.94 15.06 3.55
CA ALA A 69 -3.92 13.84 4.35
C ALA A 69 -5.33 13.57 4.93
N LEU A 70 -5.72 12.31 4.81
CA LEU A 70 -6.94 11.75 5.38
C LEU A 70 -6.54 10.77 6.48
N SER A 71 -7.31 10.73 7.56
CA SER A 71 -7.25 9.60 8.49
C SER A 71 -7.72 8.31 7.80
N ASN A 72 -7.38 7.14 8.36
CA ASN A 72 -7.85 5.85 7.87
C ASN A 72 -9.39 5.82 7.72
N GLY A 73 -10.12 6.22 8.77
CA GLY A 73 -11.59 6.22 8.76
C GLY A 73 -12.20 7.13 7.69
N GLU A 74 -11.61 8.31 7.44
CA GLU A 74 -12.04 9.20 6.36
C GLU A 74 -11.75 8.59 4.98
N LEU A 75 -10.57 7.99 4.80
CA LEU A 75 -10.18 7.32 3.56
C LEU A 75 -11.11 6.16 3.24
N GLU A 76 -11.32 5.26 4.19
CA GLU A 76 -12.15 4.07 4.02
C GLU A 76 -13.61 4.42 3.76
N THR A 77 -14.17 5.36 4.54
CA THR A 77 -15.53 5.84 4.34
C THR A 77 -15.70 6.36 2.91
N ARG A 78 -14.76 7.20 2.45
CA ARG A 78 -14.78 7.73 1.09
C ARG A 78 -14.64 6.65 0.02
N VAL A 79 -13.78 5.66 0.24
CA VAL A 79 -13.62 4.53 -0.69
C VAL A 79 -14.89 3.69 -0.76
N VAL A 80 -15.47 3.34 0.38
CA VAL A 80 -16.71 2.55 0.47
C VAL A 80 -17.88 3.29 -0.16
N ASP A 81 -18.03 4.59 0.08
CA ASP A 81 -19.09 5.38 -0.54
C ASP A 81 -19.00 5.37 -2.07
N VAL A 82 -17.82 5.64 -2.61
CA VAL A 82 -17.61 5.68 -4.07
C VAL A 82 -17.77 4.31 -4.73
N LEU A 83 -17.34 3.23 -4.06
CA LEU A 83 -17.36 1.89 -4.64
C LEU A 83 -18.71 1.19 -4.47
N SER A 84 -19.42 1.41 -3.37
CA SER A 84 -20.76 0.84 -3.16
C SER A 84 -21.78 1.35 -4.19
N GLU A 85 -21.67 2.61 -4.61
CA GLU A 85 -22.46 3.17 -5.72
C GLU A 85 -22.20 2.46 -7.06
N LYS A 86 -21.05 1.80 -7.20
CA LYS A 86 -20.67 1.02 -8.39
C LYS A 86 -20.94 -0.47 -8.23
N GLY A 87 -21.59 -0.88 -7.14
CA GLY A 87 -21.96 -2.27 -6.87
C GLY A 87 -20.87 -3.11 -6.20
N TYR A 88 -19.83 -2.50 -5.64
CA TYR A 88 -18.84 -3.21 -4.82
C TYR A 88 -19.40 -3.41 -3.42
N ASP A 89 -19.34 -4.64 -2.93
CA ASP A 89 -19.69 -5.01 -1.56
C ASP A 89 -18.71 -6.03 -0.98
N GLY A 90 -18.86 -6.37 0.30
CA GLY A 90 -17.97 -7.28 1.01
C GLY A 90 -18.09 -8.75 0.59
N THR A 91 -19.09 -9.10 -0.24
CA THR A 91 -19.32 -10.47 -0.72
C THR A 91 -18.78 -10.69 -2.13
N ASN A 92 -18.68 -9.63 -2.93
CA ASN A 92 -18.27 -9.65 -4.32
C ASN A 92 -16.92 -8.96 -4.59
N THR A 93 -16.30 -8.35 -3.58
CA THR A 93 -15.02 -7.64 -3.74
C THR A 93 -13.90 -8.36 -3.01
N LEU A 94 -12.84 -8.74 -3.74
CA LEU A 94 -11.58 -9.19 -3.14
C LEU A 94 -10.69 -7.99 -2.81
N LEU A 95 -10.30 -7.85 -1.55
CA LEU A 95 -9.28 -6.91 -1.13
C LEU A 95 -7.88 -7.45 -1.47
N ALA A 96 -7.02 -6.59 -1.99
CA ALA A 96 -5.59 -6.83 -2.10
C ALA A 96 -4.82 -5.59 -1.61
N THR A 97 -3.66 -5.80 -1.01
CA THR A 97 -2.84 -4.69 -0.52
C THR A 97 -1.39 -4.82 -0.97
N SER A 98 -0.76 -3.68 -1.23
CA SER A 98 0.69 -3.58 -1.46
C SER A 98 1.25 -2.49 -0.56
N LEU A 99 1.44 -2.85 0.71
CA LEU A 99 2.00 -1.99 1.75
C LEU A 99 3.33 -2.55 2.26
N CYS A 100 4.03 -1.75 3.07
CA CYS A 100 5.32 -2.12 3.64
C CYS A 100 5.19 -3.29 4.63
N CYS A 101 6.26 -4.07 4.79
CA CYS A 101 6.36 -5.09 5.84
C CYS A 101 6.32 -4.52 7.27
N ASP A 102 6.52 -3.21 7.44
CA ASP A 102 6.43 -2.50 8.72
C ASP A 102 5.09 -2.77 9.41
N GLU A 103 5.11 -3.06 10.71
CA GLU A 103 3.92 -3.38 11.48
C GLU A 103 2.92 -2.22 11.56
N LEU A 104 3.39 -0.98 11.42
CA LEU A 104 2.52 0.20 11.41
C LEU A 104 1.57 0.22 10.20
N ALA A 105 1.98 -0.40 9.08
CA ALA A 105 1.15 -0.50 7.88
C ALA A 105 -0.05 -1.45 8.06
N ARG A 106 -0.01 -2.34 9.07
CA ARG A 106 -1.09 -3.30 9.35
C ARG A 106 -2.40 -2.61 9.73
N ARG A 107 -2.36 -1.43 10.35
CA ARG A 107 -3.57 -0.69 10.77
C ARG A 107 -4.53 -0.43 9.60
N LEU A 108 -4.01 0.11 8.50
CA LEU A 108 -4.81 0.37 7.30
C LEU A 108 -5.33 -0.92 6.66
N GLU A 109 -4.53 -1.98 6.68
CA GLU A 109 -4.95 -3.31 6.21
C GLU A 109 -6.09 -3.88 7.04
N ASP A 110 -5.96 -3.87 8.37
CA ASP A 110 -6.96 -4.38 9.31
C ASP A 110 -8.30 -3.65 9.14
N ASP A 111 -8.26 -2.34 8.95
CA ASP A 111 -9.46 -1.53 8.80
C ASP A 111 -10.22 -1.85 7.50
N PHE A 112 -9.51 -1.98 6.36
CA PHE A 112 -10.14 -2.47 5.12
C PHE A 112 -10.57 -3.94 5.19
N VAL A 113 -9.85 -4.80 5.92
CA VAL A 113 -10.21 -6.21 6.13
C VAL A 113 -11.53 -6.34 6.90
N LYS A 114 -11.80 -5.48 7.88
CA LYS A 114 -13.10 -5.44 8.58
C LYS A 114 -14.26 -5.14 7.62
N VAL A 115 -14.01 -4.46 6.50
CA VAL A 115 -15.04 -4.12 5.49
C VAL A 115 -15.18 -5.22 4.42
N TYR A 116 -14.07 -5.64 3.81
CA TYR A 116 -14.06 -6.48 2.61
C TYR A 116 -13.60 -7.93 2.85
N GLY A 117 -13.30 -8.30 4.10
CA GLY A 117 -12.74 -9.60 4.46
C GLY A 117 -11.24 -9.69 4.20
N ASN A 118 -10.68 -10.91 4.35
CA ASN A 118 -9.24 -11.14 4.24
C ASN A 118 -8.66 -10.64 2.91
N ASN A 119 -7.46 -10.05 2.98
CA ASN A 119 -6.78 -9.49 1.83
C ASN A 119 -5.74 -10.43 1.19
N PHE A 120 -5.46 -10.22 -0.10
CA PHE A 120 -4.30 -10.76 -0.78
C PHE A 120 -3.10 -9.81 -0.64
N ASN A 121 -2.02 -10.25 0.00
CA ASN A 121 -0.81 -9.45 0.19
C ASN A 121 0.10 -9.49 -1.05
N LEU A 122 0.16 -8.38 -1.79
CA LEU A 122 1.02 -8.17 -2.95
C LEU A 122 2.36 -7.49 -2.58
N GLY A 123 2.42 -6.84 -1.42
CA GLY A 123 3.48 -5.91 -1.01
C GLY A 123 4.80 -6.55 -0.60
N GLY A 124 5.57 -5.76 0.15
CA GLY A 124 6.89 -6.09 0.67
C GLY A 124 7.63 -4.83 1.09
N LEU A 125 8.97 -4.86 1.19
CA LEU A 125 9.74 -3.70 1.65
C LEU A 125 9.40 -2.41 0.87
N SER A 126 9.24 -1.30 1.60
CA SER A 126 8.81 0.00 1.07
C SER A 126 7.44 0.02 0.36
N GLY A 127 6.65 -1.05 0.44
CA GLY A 127 5.33 -1.13 -0.18
C GLY A 127 5.32 -1.48 -1.66
N PHE A 128 6.47 -1.87 -2.23
CA PHE A 128 6.51 -2.34 -3.61
C PHE A 128 5.78 -3.69 -3.77
N PRO A 129 5.09 -3.92 -4.90
CA PRO A 129 4.31 -5.13 -5.14
C PRO A 129 5.19 -6.31 -5.55
N PHE A 130 6.03 -6.79 -4.63
CA PHE A 130 7.02 -7.84 -4.88
C PHE A 130 6.44 -9.21 -5.21
N ALA A 131 5.13 -9.43 -4.99
CA ALA A 131 4.45 -10.62 -5.50
C ALA A 131 4.45 -10.69 -7.04
N GLY A 132 4.63 -9.55 -7.72
CA GLY A 132 4.82 -9.46 -9.17
C GLY A 132 3.63 -9.94 -10.00
N ASN A 133 3.88 -10.18 -11.29
CA ASN A 133 2.85 -10.64 -12.23
C ASN A 133 2.23 -11.98 -11.83
N THR A 134 3.04 -12.88 -11.26
CA THR A 134 2.56 -14.18 -10.76
C THR A 134 1.61 -14.00 -9.58
N GLY A 135 1.97 -13.17 -8.60
CA GLY A 135 1.10 -12.85 -7.46
C GLY A 135 -0.17 -12.12 -7.89
N PHE A 136 -0.08 -11.16 -8.81
CA PHE A 136 -1.25 -10.48 -9.36
C PHE A 136 -2.18 -11.45 -10.10
N GLY A 137 -1.63 -12.37 -10.89
CA GLY A 137 -2.40 -13.43 -11.57
C GLY A 137 -3.08 -14.39 -10.59
N ALA A 138 -2.40 -14.76 -9.50
CA ALA A 138 -2.97 -15.58 -8.43
C ALA A 138 -4.10 -14.84 -7.70
N MET A 139 -3.89 -13.57 -7.34
CA MET A 139 -4.92 -12.70 -6.77
C MET A 139 -6.14 -12.61 -7.70
N ALA A 140 -5.94 -12.36 -8.99
CA ALA A 140 -7.02 -12.23 -9.96
C ALA A 140 -7.86 -13.51 -10.10
N ALA A 141 -7.25 -14.69 -9.91
CA ALA A 141 -7.95 -15.97 -9.90
C ALA A 141 -8.80 -16.22 -8.63
N HIS A 142 -8.63 -15.40 -7.59
CA HIS A 142 -9.39 -15.47 -6.34
C HIS A 142 -10.53 -14.45 -6.26
N ILE A 143 -10.66 -13.56 -7.26
CA ILE A 143 -11.77 -12.61 -7.35
C ILE A 143 -13.09 -13.41 -7.46
N PRO A 144 -14.16 -13.06 -6.71
CA PRO A 144 -15.46 -13.71 -6.87
C PRO A 144 -15.96 -13.68 -8.32
N ASP A 145 -16.72 -14.70 -8.72
CA ASP A 145 -17.33 -14.73 -10.06
C ASP A 145 -18.18 -13.47 -10.28
N ASP A 146 -17.97 -12.79 -11.42
CA ASP A 146 -18.57 -11.49 -11.76
C ASP A 146 -18.35 -10.38 -10.70
N GLY A 147 -17.35 -10.57 -9.83
CA GLY A 147 -16.98 -9.65 -8.76
C GLY A 147 -15.87 -8.67 -9.16
N TYR A 148 -15.32 -8.05 -8.12
CA TYR A 148 -14.36 -6.97 -8.24
C TYR A 148 -13.10 -7.22 -7.40
N CYS A 149 -12.07 -6.42 -7.67
CA CYS A 149 -10.91 -6.31 -6.80
C CYS A 149 -10.72 -4.84 -6.41
N LEU A 150 -10.41 -4.62 -5.13
CA LEU A 150 -9.90 -3.36 -4.59
C LEU A 150 -8.42 -3.56 -4.23
N ILE A 151 -7.55 -2.76 -4.82
CA ILE A 151 -6.11 -2.77 -4.50
C ILE A 151 -5.75 -1.49 -3.75
N VAL A 152 -5.32 -1.62 -2.49
CA VAL A 152 -4.79 -0.51 -1.68
C VAL A 152 -3.26 -0.60 -1.68
N TYR A 153 -2.57 0.40 -2.21
CA TYR A 153 -1.12 0.37 -2.32
C TYR A 153 -0.48 1.74 -2.07
N GLY A 154 0.75 1.73 -1.59
CA GLY A 154 1.54 2.94 -1.46
C GLY A 154 2.75 2.79 -0.54
N PRO A 155 3.71 3.73 -0.63
CA PRO A 155 4.74 3.88 0.39
C PRO A 155 4.13 4.42 1.69
N HIS A 156 4.89 4.36 2.78
CA HIS A 156 4.52 4.99 4.04
C HIS A 156 5.69 5.82 4.59
N VAL A 157 5.37 6.78 5.43
CA VAL A 157 6.35 7.64 6.13
C VAL A 157 5.83 7.90 7.53
N GLY A 158 6.73 7.90 8.52
CA GLY A 158 6.42 8.29 9.88
C GLY A 158 6.49 9.80 10.05
N VAL A 159 5.69 10.32 10.98
CA VAL A 159 5.84 11.66 11.54
C VAL A 159 5.88 11.49 13.06
N SER A 160 6.96 11.89 13.71
CA SER A 160 7.06 11.83 15.17
C SER A 160 6.27 12.96 15.83
N LYS A 161 6.05 12.87 17.15
CA LYS A 161 5.27 13.85 17.93
C LYS A 161 5.81 15.27 17.83
N ASP A 162 7.11 15.43 17.60
CA ASP A 162 7.75 16.73 17.37
C ASP A 162 7.63 17.26 15.92
N GLY A 163 6.96 16.51 15.05
CA GLY A 163 6.75 16.84 13.64
C GLY A 163 7.89 16.39 12.71
N THR A 164 8.89 15.64 13.19
CA THR A 164 9.97 15.16 12.33
C THR A 164 9.47 14.10 11.35
N VAL A 165 9.60 14.38 10.05
CA VAL A 165 9.25 13.47 8.96
C VAL A 165 10.29 12.37 8.81
N GLY A 166 9.85 11.15 8.50
CA GLY A 166 10.73 9.98 8.36
C GLY A 166 11.01 9.28 9.70
N LYS A 167 10.36 9.72 10.78
CA LYS A 167 10.56 9.24 12.15
C LYS A 167 9.22 8.89 12.80
N VAL A 168 9.23 7.95 13.73
CA VAL A 168 8.03 7.58 14.48
C VAL A 168 8.39 6.99 15.85
N GLU A 169 7.58 7.26 16.86
CA GLU A 169 7.63 6.56 18.14
C GLU A 169 6.98 5.17 18.01
N ARG A 170 7.62 4.15 18.59
CA ARG A 170 7.08 2.78 18.62
C ARG A 170 6.82 2.34 20.06
N GLU A 171 5.74 1.59 20.24
CA GLU A 171 5.35 1.12 21.57
C GLU A 171 6.45 0.24 22.19
N GLY A 172 6.82 0.53 23.43
CA GLY A 172 7.87 -0.20 24.14
C GLY A 172 9.31 0.09 23.68
N ILE A 173 9.52 1.08 22.80
CA ILE A 173 10.84 1.48 22.30
C ILE A 173 11.07 2.96 22.61
N GLU A 174 12.11 3.27 23.40
CA GLU A 174 12.47 4.65 23.74
C GLU A 174 13.05 5.43 22.55
N LEU A 175 13.73 4.72 21.64
CA LEU A 175 14.32 5.30 20.44
C LEU A 175 13.26 5.69 19.41
N VAL A 176 13.26 6.97 19.01
CA VAL A 176 12.50 7.44 17.84
C VAL A 176 13.24 7.02 16.56
N ASP A 177 12.69 6.04 15.85
CA ASP A 177 13.38 5.36 14.75
C ASP A 177 12.81 5.71 13.37
N ASN A 178 13.52 5.31 12.33
CA ASN A 178 13.21 5.54 10.92
C ASN A 178 11.90 4.86 10.50
N CYS A 179 11.11 5.58 9.71
CA CYS A 179 9.87 5.08 9.12
C CYS A 179 9.60 5.84 7.81
N CYS A 180 9.65 5.23 6.63
CA CYS A 180 9.96 3.82 6.31
C CYS A 180 11.47 3.53 6.38
N GLY A 181 11.88 2.56 7.21
CA GLY A 181 13.29 2.17 7.34
C GLY A 181 13.93 1.70 6.03
N SER A 182 13.21 0.89 5.23
CA SER A 182 13.68 0.42 3.92
C SER A 182 13.91 1.56 2.92
N ALA A 183 12.97 2.52 2.85
CA ALA A 183 13.07 3.65 1.93
C ALA A 183 14.18 4.61 2.34
N ILE A 184 14.34 4.87 3.64
CA ILE A 184 15.42 5.71 4.18
C ILE A 184 16.79 5.06 3.93
N ALA A 185 16.93 3.75 4.14
CA ALA A 185 18.16 3.03 3.83
C ALA A 185 18.49 3.10 2.33
N ALA A 186 17.49 2.99 1.45
CA ALA A 186 17.67 3.14 0.01
C ALA A 186 18.04 4.59 -0.39
N SER A 187 17.47 5.60 0.28
CA SER A 187 17.82 7.01 0.11
C SER A 187 19.28 7.28 0.51
N GLY A 188 19.76 6.70 1.61
CA GLY A 188 21.15 6.80 2.06
C GLY A 188 22.13 6.10 1.12
N TYR A 189 21.78 4.92 0.60
CA TYR A 189 22.56 4.26 -0.45
C TYR A 189 22.70 5.14 -1.70
N LEU A 190 21.58 5.72 -2.15
CA LEU A 190 21.56 6.63 -3.28
C LEU A 190 22.36 7.92 -3.02
N GLN A 191 22.34 8.42 -1.78
CA GLN A 191 23.14 9.58 -1.36
C GLN A 191 24.63 9.33 -1.61
N GLY A 192 25.15 8.20 -1.10
CA GLY A 192 26.55 7.82 -1.28
C GLY A 192 26.95 7.75 -2.75
N ILE A 193 26.05 7.28 -3.63
CA ILE A 193 26.29 7.28 -5.08
C ILE A 193 26.32 8.69 -5.64
N THR A 194 25.33 9.53 -5.32
CA THR A 194 25.23 10.90 -5.85
C THR A 194 26.36 11.82 -5.40
N GLU A 195 26.94 11.56 -4.23
CA GLU A 195 28.08 12.29 -3.68
C GLU A 195 29.44 11.73 -4.18
N GLY A 196 29.42 10.66 -4.98
CA GLY A 196 30.62 10.01 -5.51
C GLY A 196 31.37 9.13 -4.51
N GLY A 197 30.79 8.86 -3.34
CA GLY A 197 31.37 8.01 -2.29
C GLY A 197 31.04 6.51 -2.42
N ALA A 198 30.10 6.14 -3.29
CA ALA A 198 29.71 4.76 -3.53
C ALA A 198 29.44 4.49 -5.02
N THR A 199 29.51 3.22 -5.41
CA THR A 199 29.08 2.74 -6.73
C THR A 199 27.76 2.00 -6.61
N ILE A 200 27.09 1.76 -7.75
CA ILE A 200 25.88 0.94 -7.77
C ILE A 200 26.28 -0.53 -7.53
N THR A 201 25.75 -1.14 -6.47
CA THR A 201 26.04 -2.52 -6.04
C THR A 201 24.77 -3.35 -5.83
N THR A 202 23.64 -3.00 -6.45
CA THR A 202 22.38 -3.73 -6.24
C THR A 202 22.54 -5.19 -6.68
N LYS A 203 22.23 -6.12 -5.78
CA LYS A 203 22.40 -7.56 -6.00
C LYS A 203 21.06 -8.28 -6.05
N ILE A 204 20.21 -7.89 -7.01
CA ILE A 204 18.84 -8.42 -7.17
C ILE A 204 18.78 -9.92 -7.54
N GLN A 205 19.91 -10.62 -7.63
CA GLN A 205 19.94 -12.07 -7.84
C GLN A 205 20.24 -12.84 -6.54
N GLU A 206 20.61 -12.16 -5.46
CA GLU A 206 20.88 -12.76 -4.15
C GLU A 206 19.61 -12.68 -3.28
N PHE A 207 19.10 -13.84 -2.86
CA PHE A 207 17.86 -13.93 -2.06
C PHE A 207 18.00 -13.46 -0.60
N THR A 208 19.22 -13.25 -0.11
CA THR A 208 19.49 -12.82 1.27
C THR A 208 18.95 -11.43 1.59
N ASP A 209 18.95 -10.53 0.60
CA ASP A 209 18.44 -9.16 0.75
C ASP A 209 17.81 -8.63 -0.56
N PHE A 210 17.17 -9.55 -1.29
CA PHE A 210 16.61 -9.29 -2.63
C PHE A 210 15.70 -8.05 -2.68
N GLN A 211 14.76 -7.95 -1.74
CA GLN A 211 13.78 -6.87 -1.76
C GLN A 211 14.44 -5.51 -1.53
N GLN A 212 15.38 -5.40 -0.59
CA GLN A 212 16.07 -4.13 -0.34
C GLN A 212 16.95 -3.74 -1.53
N GLY A 213 17.65 -4.70 -2.14
CA GLY A 213 18.40 -4.48 -3.38
C GLY A 213 17.51 -3.98 -4.52
N ALA A 214 16.29 -4.50 -4.63
CA ALA A 214 15.32 -4.03 -5.61
C ALA A 214 14.79 -2.62 -5.27
N VAL A 215 14.51 -2.31 -4.00
CA VAL A 215 14.14 -0.93 -3.57
C VAL A 215 15.25 0.06 -3.92
N GLN A 216 16.51 -0.29 -3.63
CA GLN A 216 17.69 0.50 -3.96
C GLN A 216 17.82 0.76 -5.47
N GLU A 217 17.52 -0.24 -6.30
CA GLU A 217 17.57 -0.10 -7.76
C GLU A 217 16.43 0.79 -8.28
N LEU A 218 15.22 0.57 -7.79
CA LEU A 218 14.02 1.30 -8.20
C LEU A 218 14.08 2.79 -7.83
N ILE A 219 14.83 3.15 -6.79
CA ILE A 219 14.98 4.56 -6.38
C ILE A 219 16.09 5.30 -7.13
N LEU A 220 17.01 4.61 -7.83
CA LEU A 220 18.14 5.24 -8.56
C LEU A 220 17.72 6.41 -9.46
N PRO A 221 16.64 6.33 -10.27
CA PRO A 221 16.21 7.42 -11.13
C PRO A 221 15.84 8.71 -10.39
N HIS A 222 15.58 8.64 -9.09
CA HIS A 222 15.16 9.77 -8.27
C HIS A 222 16.31 10.48 -7.55
N GLY A 223 17.56 10.08 -7.77
CA GLY A 223 18.73 10.59 -7.02
C GLY A 223 18.90 12.10 -7.06
N LYS A 224 18.76 12.71 -8.25
CA LYS A 224 18.85 14.18 -8.38
C LYS A 224 17.76 14.89 -7.58
N ARG A 225 16.52 14.39 -7.67
CA ARG A 225 15.37 14.98 -6.96
C ARG A 225 15.56 14.90 -5.45
N LEU A 226 16.03 13.76 -4.94
CA LEU A 226 16.28 13.55 -3.51
C LEU A 226 17.47 14.37 -3.01
N ALA A 227 18.52 14.52 -3.82
CA ALA A 227 19.67 15.36 -3.47
C ALA A 227 19.34 16.86 -3.43
N SER A 228 18.33 17.31 -4.19
CA SER A 228 17.89 18.72 -4.21
C SER A 228 16.74 19.03 -3.24
N ALA A 229 16.22 18.04 -2.52
CA ALA A 229 15.11 18.25 -1.60
C ALA A 229 15.57 19.00 -0.34
N GLU A 230 14.77 19.95 0.14
CA GLU A 230 15.03 20.66 1.40
C GLU A 230 14.99 19.69 2.60
N ASN A 231 14.07 18.73 2.55
CA ASN A 231 13.97 17.62 3.50
C ASN A 231 14.02 16.31 2.70
N ARG A 232 15.07 15.50 2.92
CA ARG A 232 15.42 14.33 2.10
C ARG A 232 14.78 13.05 2.62
#